data_AF-A0A2E7LNX0-F1
#
_entry.id   AF-A0A2E7LNX0-F1
#
_cell.length_a   1.000
_cell.length_b   1.000
_cell.length_c   1.000
_cell.angle_alpha   90.00
_cell.angle_beta   90.00
_cell.angle_gamma   90.00
#
_symmetry.space_group_name_H-M   'P 1'
#
loop_
_entity.id
_entity.type
_entity.pdbx_description
1 polymer ?
#
loop_
_entity_poly.entity_id
_entity_poly.type
_entity_poly.pdbx_seq_one_letter_code
_entity_poly.pdbx_strand_id
1 'polypeptide(L)'
;MGIDDATPLEWERAARKVTTDYIDPYDIPGQDMVNHPPHYNQGSIECLKYIKDNLGPEGYSYYLDGNIKKYIHRWRYKDKIRDLEKAQFYLSELIEAAKKLAL
;
A
#
# COMPACT_ATOMS: atom_id res chain seq x y z
N MET A 1 25.88 -14.27 38.14
CA MET A 1 25.65 -13.04 37.38
C MET A 1 24.23 -13.14 36.87
N GLY A 2 23.34 -12.28 37.38
CA GLY A 2 21.95 -12.24 36.95
C GLY A 2 21.82 -11.60 35.57
N ILE A 3 20.68 -11.80 34.92
CA ILE A 3 20.41 -11.23 33.58
C ILE A 3 20.51 -9.68 33.60
N ASP A 4 20.32 -9.08 34.78
CA ASP A 4 20.30 -7.64 35.00
C ASP A 4 21.70 -7.02 35.16
N ASP A 5 22.75 -7.84 35.30
CA ASP A 5 24.12 -7.37 35.57
C ASP A 5 25.03 -7.39 34.32
N ALA A 6 24.51 -7.83 33.18
CA ALA A 6 25.30 -8.06 31.97
C ALA A 6 25.73 -6.73 31.33
N THR A 7 27.04 -6.55 31.21
CA THR A 7 27.64 -5.36 30.59
C THR A 7 27.48 -5.36 29.07
N PRO A 8 27.43 -4.20 28.38
CA PRO A 8 27.31 -4.13 26.92
C PRO A 8 28.36 -4.98 26.17
N LEU A 9 29.56 -5.13 26.74
CA LEU A 9 30.63 -5.96 26.18
C LEU A 9 30.35 -7.47 26.33
N GLU A 10 29.65 -7.89 27.38
CA GLU A 10 29.19 -9.26 27.56
C GLU A 10 28.05 -9.59 26.60
N TRP A 11 27.16 -8.62 26.34
CA TRP A 11 26.15 -8.70 25.28
C TRP A 11 26.79 -8.84 23.90
N GLU A 12 27.81 -8.05 23.58
CA GLU A 12 28.56 -8.17 22.32
C GLU A 12 29.24 -9.53 22.19
N ARG A 13 29.86 -10.04 23.28
CA ARG A 13 30.50 -11.36 23.29
C ARG A 13 29.51 -12.51 23.12
N ALA A 14 28.31 -12.41 23.70
CA ALA A 14 27.24 -13.40 23.57
C ALA A 14 26.58 -13.35 22.17
N ALA A 15 26.34 -12.15 21.63
CA ALA A 15 25.81 -11.94 20.29
C ALA A 15 26.76 -12.47 19.20
N ARG A 16 28.07 -12.53 19.47
CA ARG A 16 29.08 -13.09 18.56
C ARG A 16 29.09 -14.62 18.45
N LYS A 17 28.04 -15.30 18.94
CA LYS A 17 27.67 -16.65 18.49
C LYS A 17 26.41 -16.57 17.63
N VAL A 18 26.48 -15.81 16.54
CA VAL A 18 25.54 -15.96 15.43
C VAL A 18 25.80 -17.35 14.83
N THR A 19 25.04 -18.35 15.28
CA THR A 19 24.95 -19.63 14.60
C THR A 19 24.28 -19.35 13.27
N THR A 20 25.01 -19.56 12.17
CA THR A 20 24.67 -19.20 10.79
C THR A 20 23.52 -20.00 10.18
N ASP A 21 22.76 -20.74 10.99
CA ASP A 21 21.92 -21.84 10.51
C ASP A 21 20.43 -21.49 10.47
N TYR A 22 20.05 -20.29 10.90
CA TYR A 22 18.70 -19.75 10.70
C TYR A 22 18.75 -18.64 9.65
N ILE A 23 18.32 -18.98 8.44
CA ILE A 23 18.07 -18.04 7.36
C ILE A 23 16.56 -17.85 7.32
N ASP A 24 16.08 -16.67 7.72
CA ASP A 24 14.68 -16.30 7.57
C ASP A 24 14.34 -16.26 6.05
N PRO A 25 13.38 -17.07 5.57
CA PRO A 25 13.01 -17.13 4.16
C PRO A 25 12.53 -15.80 3.57
N TYR A 26 12.18 -14.82 4.42
CA TYR A 26 11.61 -13.54 4.00
C TYR A 26 12.59 -12.36 4.15
N ASP A 27 13.77 -12.60 4.73
CA ASP A 27 14.80 -11.58 4.99
C ASP A 27 16.05 -11.78 4.10
N ILE A 28 15.84 -12.40 2.93
CA ILE A 28 16.88 -12.64 1.93
C ILE A 28 17.29 -11.28 1.33
N PRO A 29 18.57 -10.88 1.40
CA PRO A 29 19.01 -9.59 0.87
C PRO A 29 18.78 -9.54 -0.65
N GLY A 30 17.82 -8.72 -1.09
CA GLY A 30 17.52 -8.50 -2.52
C GLY A 30 16.03 -8.49 -2.90
N GLN A 31 15.13 -8.95 -2.03
CA GLN A 31 13.68 -8.83 -2.24
C GLN A 31 13.10 -7.74 -1.33
N ASP A 32 12.77 -6.59 -1.90
CA ASP A 32 12.03 -5.56 -1.18
C ASP A 32 10.56 -5.98 -1.02
N MET A 33 10.27 -6.65 0.10
CA MET A 33 8.94 -7.17 0.41
C MET A 33 7.89 -6.07 0.67
N VAL A 34 8.30 -4.80 0.76
CA VAL A 34 7.42 -3.67 1.05
C VAL A 34 7.11 -2.87 -0.21
N ASN A 35 8.13 -2.51 -1.00
CA ASN A 35 7.94 -1.74 -2.23
C ASN A 35 7.77 -2.62 -3.48
N HIS A 36 8.28 -3.86 -3.46
CA HIS A 36 8.20 -4.80 -4.60
C HIS A 36 7.85 -6.24 -4.18
N PRO A 37 6.69 -6.48 -3.54
CA PRO A 37 6.35 -7.80 -3.05
C PRO A 37 6.06 -8.73 -4.23
N PRO A 38 6.65 -9.95 -4.30
CA PRO A 38 6.50 -10.88 -5.42
C PRO A 38 5.05 -11.30 -5.73
N HIS A 39 4.15 -11.14 -4.75
CA HIS A 39 2.79 -11.68 -4.73
C HIS A 39 1.70 -10.69 -5.22
N TYR A 40 2.05 -9.50 -5.71
CA TYR A 40 1.08 -8.57 -6.34
C TYR A 40 1.05 -8.60 -7.87
N ASN A 41 1.93 -9.39 -8.50
CA ASN A 41 2.07 -9.45 -9.97
C ASN A 41 1.18 -10.53 -10.62
N GLN A 42 0.24 -11.12 -9.88
CA GLN A 42 -0.57 -12.25 -10.34
C GLN A 42 -2.06 -11.96 -10.18
N GLY A 43 -2.61 -11.11 -11.04
CA GLY A 43 -4.05 -10.93 -11.12
C GLY A 43 -4.46 -10.02 -12.27
N SER A 44 -5.26 -10.55 -13.20
CA SER A 44 -5.95 -9.81 -14.26
C SER A 44 -7.16 -9.00 -13.73
N ILE A 45 -7.30 -8.88 -12.41
CA ILE A 45 -8.36 -8.10 -11.78
C ILE A 45 -7.90 -6.66 -11.75
N GLU A 46 -8.63 -5.79 -12.43
CA GLU A 46 -8.39 -4.34 -12.36
C GLU A 46 -8.44 -3.89 -10.90
N CYS A 47 -7.41 -3.19 -10.43
CA CYS A 47 -7.27 -2.75 -9.04
C CYS A 47 -8.53 -2.07 -8.49
N LEU A 48 -9.22 -1.28 -9.31
CA LEU A 48 -10.49 -0.63 -8.96
C LEU A 48 -11.60 -1.63 -8.64
N LYS A 49 -11.69 -2.74 -9.36
CA LYS A 49 -12.66 -3.81 -9.08
C LYS A 49 -12.38 -4.47 -7.74
N TYR A 50 -11.11 -4.78 -7.46
CA TYR A 50 -10.73 -5.29 -6.15
C TYR A 50 -11.12 -4.32 -5.03
N ILE A 51 -10.80 -3.04 -5.17
CA ILE A 51 -11.15 -2.01 -4.18
C ILE A 51 -12.67 -1.93 -4.00
N LYS A 52 -13.43 -1.96 -5.10
CA LYS A 52 -14.90 -1.94 -5.07
C LYS A 52 -15.48 -3.13 -4.32
N ASP A 53 -14.96 -4.33 -4.58
CA ASP A 53 -15.43 -5.56 -3.93
C ASP A 53 -15.11 -5.56 -2.43
N ASN A 54 -13.98 -4.97 -2.01
CA ASN A 54 -13.59 -4.87 -0.60
C ASN A 54 -14.36 -3.80 0.18
N LEU A 55 -14.61 -2.64 -0.43
CA LEU A 55 -15.24 -1.51 0.26
C LEU A 55 -16.78 -1.51 0.18
N GLY A 56 -17.34 -2.35 -0.70
CA GLY A 56 -18.75 -2.30 -1.05
C GLY A 56 -19.14 -1.03 -1.82
N PRO A 57 -20.40 -0.93 -2.30
CA PRO A 57 -20.83 0.17 -3.16
C PRO A 57 -20.69 1.56 -2.54
N GLU A 58 -21.07 1.71 -1.27
CA GLU A 58 -21.00 2.99 -0.55
C GLU A 58 -19.54 3.37 -0.27
N GLY A 59 -18.74 2.45 0.28
CA GLY A 59 -17.31 2.69 0.56
C GLY A 59 -16.52 3.01 -0.70
N TYR A 60 -16.83 2.35 -1.82
CA TYR A 60 -16.23 2.66 -3.11
C TYR A 60 -16.57 4.09 -3.57
N SER A 61 -17.79 4.56 -3.34
CA SER A 61 -18.19 5.94 -3.68
C SER A 61 -17.34 6.99 -2.93
N TYR A 62 -17.05 6.77 -1.64
CA TYR A 62 -16.18 7.66 -0.87
C TYR A 62 -14.72 7.59 -1.35
N TYR A 63 -14.24 6.41 -1.75
CA TYR A 63 -12.91 6.26 -2.34
C TYR A 63 -12.76 7.06 -3.64
N LEU A 64 -13.76 7.01 -4.53
CA LEU A 64 -13.77 7.79 -5.76
C LEU A 64 -13.80 9.30 -5.47
N ASP A 65 -14.68 9.76 -4.57
CA ASP A 65 -14.78 11.17 -4.14
C ASP A 65 -13.45 11.70 -3.55
N GLY A 66 -12.79 10.92 -2.70
CA GLY A 66 -11.47 11.25 -2.16
C GLY A 66 -10.41 11.41 -3.26
N ASN A 67 -10.42 10.55 -4.27
CA ASN A 67 -9.49 10.67 -5.41
C ASN A 67 -9.79 11.92 -6.25
N ILE A 68 -11.05 12.22 -6.53
CA ILE A 68 -11.45 13.45 -7.25
C ILE A 68 -10.92 14.67 -6.51
N LYS A 69 -11.19 14.79 -5.20
CA LYS A 69 -10.71 15.90 -4.36
C LYS A 69 -9.19 16.00 -4.36
N LYS A 70 -8.49 14.88 -4.24
CA LYS A 70 -7.01 14.82 -4.30
C LYS A 70 -6.47 15.42 -5.60
N TYR A 71 -7.02 15.03 -6.75
CA TYR A 71 -6.52 15.52 -8.04
C TYR A 71 -6.94 16.96 -8.34
N ILE A 72 -8.15 17.36 -7.95
CA ILE A 72 -8.62 18.76 -8.03
C ILE A 72 -7.82 19.69 -7.11
N HIS A 73 -7.32 19.21 -5.96
CA HIS A 73 -6.43 20.00 -5.12
C HIS A 73 -5.05 20.20 -5.78
N ARG A 74 -4.52 19.13 -6.37
CA ARG A 74 -3.12 19.00 -6.79
C ARG A 74 -2.79 19.62 -8.15
N TRP A 75 -3.77 19.72 -9.05
CA TRP A 75 -3.51 20.07 -10.45
C TRP A 75 -2.78 21.41 -10.62
N ARG A 76 -3.00 22.40 -9.75
CA ARG A 76 -2.35 23.72 -9.90
C ARG A 76 -0.84 23.68 -9.74
N TYR A 77 -0.29 22.72 -8.99
CA TYR A 77 1.12 22.75 -8.58
C TYR A 77 1.91 21.46 -8.81
N LYS A 78 1.29 20.34 -9.21
CA LYS A 78 2.00 19.09 -9.53
C LYS A 78 1.89 18.67 -10.99
N ASP A 79 0.83 17.95 -11.38
CA ASP A 79 0.76 17.29 -12.69
C ASP A 79 -0.15 18.02 -13.70
N LYS A 80 -0.59 19.26 -13.37
CA LYS A 80 -1.35 20.16 -14.26
C LYS A 80 -2.57 19.45 -14.87
N ILE A 81 -2.70 19.48 -16.19
CA ILE A 81 -3.85 18.92 -16.90
C ILE A 81 -4.03 17.41 -16.66
N ARG A 82 -2.94 16.66 -16.43
CA ARG A 82 -3.01 15.22 -16.17
C ARG A 82 -3.75 14.90 -14.87
N ASP A 83 -3.69 15.77 -13.88
CA ASP A 83 -4.51 15.63 -12.67
C ASP A 83 -5.99 15.90 -12.97
N LEU A 84 -6.32 16.83 -13.87
CA LEU A 84 -7.71 17.06 -14.29
C LEU A 84 -8.26 15.86 -15.07
N GLU A 85 -7.48 15.23 -15.95
CA GLU A 85 -7.86 14.00 -16.65
C GLU A 85 -8.11 12.85 -15.67
N LYS A 86 -7.26 12.70 -14.65
CA LYS A 86 -7.49 11.72 -13.57
C LYS A 86 -8.76 12.05 -12.80
N ALA A 87 -8.98 13.30 -12.41
CA ALA A 87 -10.21 13.70 -11.73
C ALA A 87 -11.45 13.37 -12.57
N GLN A 88 -11.40 13.62 -13.89
CA GLN A 88 -12.46 13.28 -14.82
C GLN A 88 -12.71 11.77 -14.86
N PHE A 89 -11.66 10.94 -14.95
CA PHE A 89 -11.78 9.48 -14.91
C PHE A 89 -12.53 9.01 -13.65
N TYR A 90 -12.10 9.45 -12.46
CA TYR A 90 -12.76 9.06 -11.20
C TYR A 90 -14.19 9.61 -11.10
N LEU A 91 -14.46 10.78 -11.66
CA LEU A 91 -15.82 11.34 -11.72
C LEU A 91 -16.74 10.52 -12.63
N SER A 92 -16.27 10.11 -13.81
CA SER A 92 -17.03 9.23 -14.71
C SER A 92 -17.36 7.90 -14.03
N GLU A 93 -16.40 7.29 -13.34
CA GLU A 93 -16.61 6.06 -12.56
C GLU A 93 -17.63 6.27 -11.43
N LEU A 94 -17.59 7.42 -10.74
CA LEU A 94 -18.52 7.73 -9.66
C LEU A 94 -19.95 7.92 -10.18
N ILE A 95 -20.11 8.57 -11.34
CA ILE A 95 -21.42 8.71 -12.01
C ILE A 95 -22.00 7.33 -12.34
N GLU A 96 -21.19 6.43 -12.90
CA GLU A 96 -21.65 5.06 -13.22
C GLU A 96 -21.95 4.23 -11.97
N ALA A 97 -21.18 4.41 -10.88
CA ALA A 97 -21.48 3.78 -9.59
C ALA A 97 -22.80 4.32 -9.01
N ALA A 98 -23.05 5.63 -9.06
CA ALA A 98 -24.25 6.27 -8.54
C ALA A 98 -25.51 5.86 -9.30
N LYS A 99 -25.47 5.80 -10.63
CA LYS A 99 -26.58 5.30 -11.46
C LYS A 99 -27.01 3.89 -11.08
N LYS A 100 -26.04 3.01 -10.75
CA LYS A 100 -26.29 1.62 -10.34
C LYS A 100 -26.86 1.51 -8.93
N LEU A 101 -26.66 2.51 -8.09
CA LEU A 101 -27.19 2.58 -6.72
C LEU A 101 -28.63 3.12 -6.64
N ALA A 102 -29.22 3.56 -7.76
CA ALA A 102 -30.55 4.19 -7.82
C ALA A 102 -30.68 5.43 -6.91
N LEU A 103 -29.78 6.40 -7.12
CA LEU A 103 -29.96 7.81 -6.75
C LEU A 103 -30.51 8.61 -7.94
#